data_AF-A0A0N7L9I7-F1
#
_entry.id   AF-A0A0N7L9I7-F1
#
_cell.length_a   1.000
_cell.length_b   1.000
_cell.length_c   1.000
_cell.angle_alpha   90.00
_cell.angle_beta   90.00
_cell.angle_gamma   90.00
#
_symmetry.space_group_name_H-M   'P 1'
#
loop_
_entity.id
_entity.type
_entity.pdbx_description
1 polymer ?
#
loop_
_entity_poly.entity_id
_entity_poly.type
_entity_poly.pdbx_seq_one_letter_code
_entity_poly.pdbx_strand_id
1 'polypeptide(L)' 'MFGYRAYPTPIIRPLWPFLTAGVIVYAGINYLQDAAVSTPEAKKDPKNPYALKGGNGH' A
#
# COMPACT_ATOMS: atom_id res chain seq x y z
N MET A 1 19.36 32.54 -16.43
CA MET A 1 18.81 31.18 -16.19
C MET A 1 17.92 31.28 -14.96
N PHE A 2 16.62 31.02 -15.07
CA PHE A 2 15.73 31.02 -13.90
C PHE A 2 16.23 29.95 -12.93
N GLY A 3 16.72 30.35 -11.75
CA GLY A 3 17.12 29.43 -10.69
C GLY A 3 15.93 28.56 -10.23
N TYR A 4 16.21 27.50 -9.48
CA TYR A 4 15.22 26.54 -8.94
C TYR A 4 14.25 27.18 -7.93
N ARG A 5 13.42 28.10 -8.40
CA ARG A 5 12.30 28.67 -7.65
C ARG A 5 11.12 27.72 -7.77
N ALA A 6 10.58 27.27 -6.65
CA ALA A 6 9.32 26.56 -6.63
C ALA A 6 8.18 27.54 -6.99
N TYR A 7 7.50 27.28 -8.09
CA TYR A 7 6.32 28.04 -8.51
C TYR A 7 5.06 27.33 -8.01
N PRO A 8 4.03 28.06 -7.53
CA PRO A 8 2.80 27.47 -7.03
C PRO A 8 1.95 26.95 -8.20
N THR A 9 2.27 25.77 -8.70
CA THR A 9 1.50 25.09 -9.73
C THR A 9 0.33 24.33 -9.10
N PRO A 10 -0.87 24.36 -9.70
CA PRO A 10 -2.03 23.66 -9.16
C PRO A 10 -1.91 22.15 -9.42
N ILE A 11 -1.20 21.44 -8.53
CA ILE A 11 -0.94 20.00 -8.64
C ILE A 11 -2.12 19.16 -8.14
N ILE A 12 -2.74 19.54 -7.02
CA ILE A 12 -3.79 18.73 -6.39
C ILE A 12 -5.08 18.69 -7.22
N ARG A 13 -5.49 19.81 -7.82
CA ARG A 13 -6.76 19.92 -8.57
C ARG A 13 -6.86 18.99 -9.79
N PRO A 14 -5.83 18.77 -10.61
CA PRO A 14 -5.87 17.75 -11.64
C PRO A 14 -5.52 16.34 -11.14
N LEU A 15 -4.69 16.20 -10.09
CA LEU A 15 -4.17 14.89 -9.68
C LEU A 15 -5.01 14.16 -8.63
N TRP A 16 -5.97 14.82 -7.97
CA TRP A 16 -6.76 14.19 -6.91
C TRP A 16 -7.47 12.88 -7.30
N PRO A 17 -7.95 12.65 -8.55
CA PRO A 17 -8.58 11.38 -8.90
C PRO A 17 -7.57 10.23 -8.85
N PHE A 18 -6.33 10.48 -9.28
CA PHE A 18 -5.25 9.47 -9.26
C PHE A 18 -4.77 9.18 -7.85
N LEU A 19 -4.65 10.21 -7.01
CA LEU A 19 -4.34 10.04 -5.59
C LEU A 19 -5.43 9.19 -4.90
N THR A 20 -6.69 9.49 -5.18
CA THR A 20 -7.84 8.75 -4.64
C THR A 20 -7.84 7.30 -5.11
N ALA A 21 -7.63 7.07 -6.41
CA ALA A 21 -7.51 5.73 -6.96
C ALA A 21 -6.36 4.94 -6.31
N GLY A 22 -5.20 5.57 -6.10
CA GLY A 22 -4.07 4.95 -5.41
C GLY A 22 -4.41 4.52 -3.99
N VAL A 23 -5.13 5.36 -3.23
CA VAL A 23 -5.62 5.02 -1.89
C VAL A 23 -6.59 3.85 -1.92
N ILE A 24 -7.54 3.85 -2.86
CA ILE A 24 -8.52 2.75 -3.01
C ILE A 24 -7.82 1.43 -3.34
N VAL A 25 -6.91 1.45 -4.31
CA VAL A 25 -6.15 0.25 -4.72
C VAL A 25 -5.30 -0.25 -3.56
N TYR A 26 -4.62 0.64 -2.85
CA TYR A 26 -3.84 0.27 -1.68
C TYR A 26 -4.71 -0.43 -0.63
N ALA A 27 -5.86 0.15 -0.29
CA ALA A 27 -6.80 -0.48 0.64
C ALA A 27 -7.26 -1.87 0.15
N GLY A 28 -7.63 -1.98 -1.14
CA GLY A 28 -8.05 -3.25 -1.73
C GLY A 28 -6.95 -4.32 -1.70
N ILE A 29 -5.71 -3.96 -2.03
CA ILE A 29 -4.58 -4.89 -2.03
C ILE A 29 -4.26 -5.39 -0.63
N ASN A 30 -4.36 -4.55 0.41
CA ASN A 30 -4.14 -5.00 1.80
C ASN A 30 -5.09 -6.14 2.18
N TYR A 31 -6.39 -6.00 1.90
CA TYR A 31 -7.37 -7.06 2.17
C TYR A 31 -7.12 -8.33 1.34
N LEU A 32 -6.75 -8.19 0.07
CA LEU A 32 -6.42 -9.33 -0.79
C LEU A 32 -5.15 -10.04 -0.31
N GLN A 33 -4.16 -9.29 0.17
CA GLN A 33 -2.93 -9.83 0.72
C GLN A 33 -3.22 -10.64 1.99
N ASP A 34 -4.00 -10.11 2.93
CA ASP A 34 -4.47 -10.82 4.14
C ASP A 34 -5.12 -12.16 3.78
N ALA A 35 -5.96 -12.19 2.75
CA ALA A 35 -6.60 -13.43 2.30
C ALA A 35 -5.59 -14.40 1.68
N ALA A 36 -4.73 -13.93 0.77
CA ALA A 36 -3.79 -14.77 0.04
C ALA A 36 -2.75 -15.45 0.94
N VAL A 37 -2.23 -14.74 1.93
CA VAL A 37 -1.23 -15.24 2.89
C VAL A 37 -1.85 -16.14 3.98
N SER A 38 -3.18 -16.14 4.14
CA SER A 38 -3.89 -16.99 5.10
C SER A 38 -4.17 -18.41 4.58
N THR A 39 -3.87 -18.66 3.30
CA THR A 39 -4.07 -19.97 2.65
C THR A 39 -3.18 -21.06 3.30
N PRO A 40 -3.63 -22.33 3.30
CA PRO A 40 -2.87 -23.43 3.90
C PRO A 40 -1.47 -23.62 3.30
N GLU A 41 -1.30 -23.31 2.02
CA GLU A 41 -0.05 -23.38 1.28
C GLU A 41 0.89 -22.22 1.68
N ALA A 42 0.37 -20.99 1.73
CA ALA A 42 1.16 -19.81 2.10
C ALA A 42 1.57 -19.82 3.58
N LYS A 43 0.82 -20.47 4.46
CA LYS A 43 1.18 -20.64 5.89
C LYS A 43 2.43 -21.48 6.12
N LYS A 44 2.78 -22.34 5.16
CA LYS A 44 3.98 -23.21 5.24
C LYS A 44 5.25 -22.50 4.78
N ASP A 45 5.12 -21.32 4.17
CA ASP A 45 6.27 -20.53 3.73
C ASP A 45 6.89 -19.79 4.94
N PRO A 46 8.18 -20.01 5.26
CA PRO A 46 8.87 -19.34 6.36
C PRO A 46 8.99 -17.83 6.19
N LYS A 47 8.75 -17.29 4.99
CA LYS A 47 8.78 -15.86 4.69
C LYS A 47 7.43 -15.18 4.88
N ASN A 48 6.38 -15.94 5.23
CA ASN A 48 5.06 -15.38 5.44
C ASN A 48 5.08 -14.43 6.65
N PRO A 49 4.82 -13.12 6.46
CA PRO A 49 4.88 -12.16 7.56
C PRO A 49 3.84 -12.43 8.64
N TYR A 50 2.76 -13.16 8.36
CA TYR A 50 1.73 -13.53 9.34
C TYR A 50 2.18 -14.69 10.23
N ALA A 51 3.04 -15.58 9.73
CA ALA A 51 3.69 -16.59 10.57
C ALA A 51 4.68 -15.95 11.56
N LEU A 52 5.30 -14.83 11.17
CA LEU A 52 6.21 -14.05 12.03
C LEU A 52 5.45 -13.13 13.01
N LYS A 53 4.28 -12.61 12.62
CA LYS A 53 3.45 -11.72 13.45
C LYS A 53 2.66 -12.45 14.54
N GLY A 54 2.39 -13.75 14.37
CA GLY A 54 1.73 -14.61 15.36
C GLY A 54 2.54 -14.90 16.63
N GLY A 55 3.72 -14.31 16.80
CA GLY A 55 4.55 -14.43 18.00
C GLY A 55 4.29 -13.38 19.09
N ASN A 56 3.47 -12.35 18.86
CA ASN A 56 3.05 -11.40 19.92
C ASN A 56 1.96 -10.41 19.43
N GLY A 57 0.69 -10.72 19.70
CA GLY A 57 -0.38 -9.70 19.70
C GLY A 57 -1.70 -10.14 19.10
N HIS A 58 -2.64 -10.45 20.01
CA HIS A 58 -4.02 -10.93 19.86
C HIS A 58 -4.19 -12.44 19.65
#